data_AF-A0A7X6YUC5-F1
#
_entry.id   AF-A0A7X6YUC5-F1
#
_cell.length_a   1.000
_cell.length_b   1.000
_cell.length_c   1.000
_cell.angle_alpha   90.00
_cell.angle_beta   90.00
_cell.angle_gamma   90.00
#
_symmetry.space_group_name_H-M   'P 1'
#
loop_
_entity.id
_entity.type
_entity.pdbx_description
1 polymer ?
#
loop_
_entity_poly.entity_id
_entity_poly.type
_entity_poly.pdbx_seq_one_letter_code
_entity_poly.pdbx_strand_id
1 'polypeptide(L)'
;MKYAEMKALITDIYVLMFIHDIMYLQENEASFRTSNTLKELYEPHIITIFKFLKNFILVLLGFICILILVKHVSFSIISIKYFTILILSIVFGILFVRCKTDIALLKYQLKTKKAVQFALANYSYQEFVIFLDLYLSEESTKNYSPTY
;
A
#
# COMPACT_ATOMS: atom_id res chain seq x y z
N MET A 1 -13.41 -7.77 -22.34
CA MET A 1 -12.86 -8.46 -21.16
C MET A 1 -11.74 -7.64 -20.50
N LYS A 2 -10.65 -7.32 -21.22
CA LYS A 2 -9.52 -6.48 -20.73
C LYS A 2 -9.94 -5.14 -20.09
N TYR A 3 -10.90 -4.43 -20.69
CA TYR A 3 -11.39 -3.14 -20.18
C TYR A 3 -12.03 -3.26 -18.78
N ALA A 4 -12.95 -4.21 -18.59
CA ALA A 4 -13.65 -4.42 -17.32
C ALA A 4 -12.69 -4.88 -16.21
N GLU A 5 -11.74 -5.75 -16.54
CA GLU A 5 -10.71 -6.20 -15.60
C GLU A 5 -9.76 -5.06 -15.20
N MET A 6 -9.32 -4.25 -16.17
CA MET A 6 -8.48 -3.09 -15.88
C MET A 6 -9.21 -2.08 -15.01
N LYS A 7 -10.48 -1.78 -15.36
CA LYS A 7 -11.36 -0.90 -14.58
C LYS A 7 -11.52 -1.38 -13.13
N ALA A 8 -11.63 -2.69 -12.90
CA ALA A 8 -11.75 -3.26 -11.55
C ALA A 8 -10.44 -3.18 -10.73
N LEU A 9 -9.29 -3.03 -11.39
CA LEU A 9 -7.98 -2.90 -10.75
C LEU A 9 -7.62 -1.45 -10.41
N ILE A 10 -8.25 -0.47 -11.05
CA ILE A 10 -8.07 0.96 -10.74
C ILE A 10 -8.77 1.29 -9.42
N THR A 11 -8.00 1.74 -8.42
CA THR A 11 -8.54 2.18 -7.13
C THR A 11 -8.80 3.68 -7.07
N ASP A 12 -8.06 4.46 -7.83
CA ASP A 12 -8.07 5.92 -7.84
C ASP A 12 -7.24 6.46 -9.02
N ILE A 13 -7.25 7.78 -9.17
CA ILE A 13 -6.56 8.48 -10.25
C ILE A 13 -5.03 8.41 -10.15
N TYR A 14 -4.46 8.24 -8.95
CA TYR A 14 -3.01 8.13 -8.79
C TYR A 14 -2.50 6.80 -9.34
N VAL A 15 -3.28 5.72 -9.19
CA VAL A 15 -2.97 4.43 -9.83
C VAL A 15 -2.98 4.57 -11.36
N LEU A 16 -3.94 5.29 -11.94
CA LEU A 16 -3.99 5.55 -13.38
C LEU A 16 -2.76 6.33 -13.87
N MET A 17 -2.42 7.44 -13.21
CA MET A 17 -1.23 8.23 -13.53
C MET A 17 0.05 7.39 -13.42
N PHE A 18 0.15 6.58 -12.37
CA PHE A 18 1.31 5.73 -12.18
C PHE A 18 1.45 4.67 -13.27
N ILE A 19 0.36 4.03 -13.69
CA ILE A 19 0.38 3.08 -14.82
C ILE A 19 0.81 3.79 -16.10
N HIS A 20 0.23 4.97 -16.38
CA HIS A 20 0.57 5.78 -17.54
C HIS A 20 2.08 6.04 -17.61
N ASP A 21 2.67 6.55 -16.52
CA ASP A 21 4.08 6.91 -16.48
C ASP A 21 4.99 5.69 -16.65
N ILE A 22 4.65 4.56 -16.01
CA ILE A 22 5.42 3.31 -16.13
C ILE A 22 5.34 2.74 -17.54
N MET A 23 4.17 2.78 -18.18
CA MET A 23 4.01 2.33 -19.56
C MET A 23 4.79 3.21 -20.53
N TYR A 24 4.72 4.54 -20.37
CA TYR A 24 5.50 5.49 -21.15
C TYR A 24 7.00 5.21 -21.03
N LEU A 25 7.51 5.08 -19.79
CA LEU A 25 8.93 4.82 -19.53
C LEU A 25 9.38 3.46 -20.09
N GLN A 26 8.56 2.41 -19.98
CA GLN A 26 8.94 1.08 -20.48
C GLN A 26 9.08 1.02 -22.00
N GLU A 27 8.25 1.75 -22.73
CA GLU A 27 8.28 1.79 -24.20
C GLU A 27 9.32 2.77 -24.74
N ASN A 28 9.52 3.92 -24.07
CA ASN A 28 10.35 5.00 -24.61
C ASN A 28 11.77 5.08 -24.00
N GLU A 29 12.00 4.51 -22.81
CA GLU A 29 13.29 4.58 -22.12
C GLU A 29 13.93 3.18 -21.95
N ALA A 30 14.96 2.89 -22.76
CA ALA A 30 15.66 1.60 -22.70
C ALA A 30 16.33 1.36 -21.32
N SER A 31 16.77 2.43 -20.66
CA SER A 31 17.36 2.41 -19.31
C SER A 31 16.36 1.97 -18.23
N PHE A 32 15.07 2.21 -18.45
CA PHE A 32 14.03 1.87 -17.49
C PHE A 32 13.83 0.36 -17.37
N ARG A 33 14.09 -0.40 -18.44
CA ARG A 33 13.94 -1.87 -18.45
C ARG A 33 14.91 -2.58 -17.51
N THR A 34 16.04 -1.97 -17.21
CA THR A 34 17.05 -2.49 -16.26
C THR A 34 16.99 -1.82 -14.90
N SER A 35 16.09 -0.84 -14.72
CA SER A 35 15.93 -0.08 -13.48
C SER A 35 15.49 -0.96 -12.31
N ASN A 36 15.85 -0.51 -11.09
CA ASN A 36 15.40 -1.16 -9.86
C ASN A 36 13.87 -1.04 -9.69
N THR A 37 13.25 0.01 -10.23
CA THR A 37 11.79 0.22 -10.18
C THR A 37 11.03 -0.92 -10.87
N LEU A 38 11.48 -1.35 -12.05
CA LEU A 38 10.87 -2.48 -12.75
C LEU A 38 11.11 -3.80 -11.98
N LYS A 39 12.31 -3.98 -11.40
CA LYS A 39 12.62 -5.16 -10.57
C LYS A 39 11.72 -5.24 -9.33
N GLU A 40 11.50 -4.11 -8.65
CA GLU A 40 10.58 -4.02 -7.51
C GLU A 40 9.13 -4.30 -7.94
N LEU A 41 8.73 -3.88 -9.14
CA LEU A 41 7.42 -4.21 -9.68
C LEU A 41 7.24 -5.71 -9.88
N TYR A 42 8.28 -6.46 -10.25
CA TYR A 42 8.20 -7.92 -10.41
C TYR A 42 8.61 -8.71 -9.15
N GLU A 43 9.00 -8.05 -8.07
CA GLU A 43 9.30 -8.73 -6.80
C GLU A 43 8.11 -9.61 -6.36
N PRO A 44 8.31 -10.84 -5.88
CA PRO A 44 7.20 -11.65 -5.39
C PRO A 44 6.39 -10.92 -4.31
N HIS A 45 5.06 -10.93 -4.42
CA HIS A 45 4.17 -10.29 -3.43
C HIS A 45 4.45 -10.74 -1.99
N ILE A 46 4.88 -12.00 -1.82
CA ILE A 46 5.26 -12.58 -0.53
C ILE A 46 6.42 -11.81 0.11
N ILE A 47 7.41 -11.37 -0.67
CA ILE A 47 8.57 -10.63 -0.15
C ILE A 47 8.14 -9.23 0.28
N THR A 48 7.29 -8.56 -0.51
CA THR A 48 6.72 -7.26 -0.15
C THR A 48 5.89 -7.38 1.14
N ILE A 49 5.04 -8.39 1.26
CA ILE A 49 4.27 -8.66 2.49
C ILE A 49 5.20 -8.89 3.68
N PHE A 50 6.26 -9.69 3.51
CA PHE A 50 7.19 -10.01 4.58
C PHE A 50 7.95 -8.78 5.10
N LYS A 51 8.37 -7.85 4.22
CA LYS A 51 9.01 -6.59 4.62
C LYS A 51 8.13 -5.78 5.58
N PHE A 52 6.84 -5.69 5.29
CA PHE A 52 5.87 -4.98 6.14
C PHE A 52 5.51 -5.77 7.41
N LEU A 53 5.35 -7.09 7.30
CA LEU A 53 4.97 -7.94 8.42
C LEU A 53 6.08 -8.05 9.47
N LYS A 54 7.36 -8.01 9.05
CA LYS A 54 8.51 -8.02 9.96
C LYS A 54 8.43 -6.90 10.99
N ASN A 55 8.07 -5.68 10.56
CA ASN A 55 7.96 -4.54 11.47
C ASN A 55 6.82 -4.72 12.48
N PHE A 56 5.68 -5.24 12.02
CA PHE A 56 4.54 -5.55 12.90
C PHE A 56 4.90 -6.60 13.95
N ILE A 57 5.57 -7.68 13.54
CA ILE A 57 6.00 -8.75 14.45
C ILE A 57 7.00 -8.19 15.49
N LEU A 58 7.95 -7.37 15.08
CA LEU A 58 8.91 -6.75 16.00
C LEU A 58 8.24 -5.86 17.04
N VAL A 59 7.26 -5.05 16.64
CA VAL A 59 6.47 -4.20 17.56
C VAL A 59 5.70 -5.07 18.57
N LEU A 60 5.09 -6.15 18.09
CA LEU A 60 4.29 -7.05 18.92
C LEU A 60 5.15 -7.84 19.92
N LEU A 61 6.32 -8.34 19.48
CA LEU A 61 7.31 -8.95 20.38
C LEU A 61 7.84 -7.97 21.41
N GLY A 62 8.09 -6.72 21.02
CA GLY A 62 8.47 -5.64 21.93
C GLY A 62 7.42 -5.39 23.01
N PHE A 63 6.14 -5.40 22.64
CA PHE A 63 5.02 -5.27 23.59
C PHE A 63 5.01 -6.39 24.62
N ILE A 64 5.08 -7.64 24.17
CA ILE A 64 5.09 -8.82 25.05
C ILE A 64 6.28 -8.78 26.00
N CYS A 65 7.48 -8.45 25.50
CA CYS A 65 8.69 -8.36 26.30
C CYS A 65 8.56 -7.30 27.40
N ILE A 66 8.00 -6.13 27.06
CA ILE A 66 7.75 -5.05 28.03
C ILE A 66 6.72 -5.47 29.08
N LEU A 67 5.64 -6.17 28.71
CA LEU A 67 4.67 -6.67 29.67
C LEU A 67 5.29 -7.66 30.67
N ILE A 68 6.17 -8.55 30.19
CA ILE A 68 6.91 -9.49 31.04
C ILE A 68 7.82 -8.73 32.01
N LEU A 69 8.57 -7.74 31.51
CA LEU A 69 9.44 -6.90 32.33
C LEU A 69 8.63 -6.16 33.42
N VAL A 70 7.53 -5.51 33.05
CA VAL A 70 6.66 -4.79 34.00
C VAL A 70 6.09 -5.74 35.06
N LYS A 71 5.80 -7.00 34.71
CA LYS A 71 5.32 -8.01 35.67
C LYS A 71 6.38 -8.39 36.71
N HIS A 72 7.65 -8.45 36.33
CA HIS A 72 8.74 -8.82 37.23
C HIS A 72 9.31 -7.64 38.04
N VAL A 73 9.07 -6.40 37.60
CA VAL A 73 9.50 -5.21 38.34
C VAL A 73 8.55 -4.95 39.52
N SER A 74 9.07 -5.15 40.73
CA SER A 74 8.44 -4.71 41.97
C SER A 74 8.59 -3.20 42.12
N PHE A 75 7.58 -2.44 41.69
CA PHE A 75 7.54 -1.00 41.94
C PHE A 75 7.31 -0.73 43.43
N SER A 76 8.25 -0.03 44.08
CA SER A 76 8.13 0.38 45.48
C SER A 76 7.02 1.39 45.73
N ILE A 77 6.60 2.13 44.69
CA ILE A 77 5.60 3.19 44.77
C ILE A 77 4.49 2.92 43.75
N ILE A 78 3.25 2.83 44.24
CA ILE A 78 2.06 2.51 43.44
C ILE A 78 1.79 3.56 42.34
N SER A 79 1.99 4.85 42.64
CA SER A 79 1.80 5.93 41.66
C SER A 79 2.77 5.84 40.47
N ILE A 80 4.03 5.45 40.71
CA ILE A 80 5.03 5.25 39.65
C ILE A 80 4.64 4.08 38.75
N LYS A 81 4.07 3.01 39.30
CA LYS A 81 3.56 1.87 38.54
C LYS A 81 2.44 2.27 37.58
N TYR A 82 1.46 3.04 38.05
CA TYR A 82 0.36 3.49 37.19
C TYR A 82 0.84 4.49 36.13
N PHE A 83 1.79 5.36 36.46
CA PHE A 83 2.37 6.31 35.51
C PHE A 83 3.16 5.61 34.39
N THR A 84 3.95 4.58 34.72
CA THR A 84 4.67 3.79 33.72
C THR A 84 3.71 3.00 32.82
N ILE A 85 2.65 2.40 33.37
CA ILE A 85 1.61 1.73 32.57
C ILE A 85 0.94 2.72 31.61
N LEU A 86 0.61 3.93 32.08
CA LEU A 86 0.00 4.97 31.24
C LEU A 86 0.90 5.35 30.05
N ILE A 87 2.19 5.61 30.30
CA ILE A 87 3.16 5.94 29.24
C ILE A 87 3.25 4.80 28.23
N LEU A 88 3.37 3.55 28.71
CA LEU A 88 3.43 2.38 27.85
C LEU A 88 2.18 2.26 26.98
N SER A 89 0.99 2.44 27.56
CA SER A 89 -0.27 2.41 26.80
C SER A 89 -0.31 3.46 25.69
N ILE A 90 0.19 4.68 25.94
CA ILE A 90 0.25 5.74 24.92
C ILE A 90 1.23 5.37 23.80
N VAL A 91 2.44 4.93 24.15
CA VAL A 91 3.47 4.54 23.17
C VAL A 91 2.97 3.41 22.27
N PHE A 92 2.37 2.36 22.87
CA PHE A 92 1.82 1.25 22.11
C PHE A 92 0.58 1.62 21.29
N GLY A 93 -0.24 2.56 21.77
CA GLY A 93 -1.32 3.13 20.97
C GLY A 93 -0.80 3.78 19.67
N ILE A 94 0.25 4.60 19.77
CA ILE A 94 0.87 5.25 18.60
C ILE A 94 1.46 4.21 17.65
N LEU A 95 2.19 3.22 18.18
CA LEU A 95 2.79 2.15 17.38
C LEU A 95 1.72 1.31 16.67
N PHE A 96 0.60 1.02 17.33
CA PHE A 96 -0.50 0.26 16.75
C PHE A 96 -1.18 1.01 15.60
N VAL A 97 -1.39 2.32 15.75
CA VAL A 97 -1.93 3.17 14.67
C VAL A 97 -0.99 3.17 13.47
N ARG A 98 0.33 3.29 13.69
CA ARG A 98 1.33 3.20 12.60
C ARG A 98 1.24 1.85 11.88
N CYS A 99 1.21 0.75 12.61
CA CYS A 99 1.06 -0.58 12.02
C CYS A 99 -0.23 -0.73 11.20
N LYS A 100 -1.35 -0.17 11.68
CA LYS A 100 -2.61 -0.16 10.92
C LYS A 100 -2.45 0.58 9.59
N THR A 101 -1.82 1.75 9.60
CA THR A 101 -1.52 2.53 8.40
C THR A 101 -0.59 1.76 7.45
N ASP A 102 0.44 1.10 7.98
CA ASP A 102 1.37 0.28 7.20
C ASP A 102 0.65 -0.87 6.48
N ILE A 103 -0.33 -1.52 7.14
CA ILE A 103 -1.16 -2.56 6.52
C ILE A 103 -2.03 -1.98 5.39
N ALA A 104 -2.62 -0.80 5.60
CA ALA A 104 -3.40 -0.12 4.57
C ALA A 104 -2.52 0.24 3.36
N LEU A 105 -1.30 0.74 3.61
CA LEU A 105 -0.31 1.04 2.58
C LEU A 105 0.13 -0.23 1.82
N LEU A 106 0.38 -1.33 2.52
CA LEU A 106 0.70 -2.61 1.89
C LEU A 106 -0.42 -3.08 0.96
N LYS A 107 -1.68 -3.01 1.43
CA LYS A 107 -2.85 -3.39 0.62
C LYS A 107 -2.94 -2.53 -0.64
N TYR A 108 -2.70 -1.24 -0.51
CA TYR A 108 -2.66 -0.30 -1.62
C TYR A 108 -1.55 -0.67 -2.62
N GLN A 109 -0.31 -0.81 -2.15
CA GLN A 109 0.84 -1.17 -2.99
C GLN A 109 0.63 -2.49 -3.76
N LEU A 110 0.07 -3.52 -3.10
CA LEU A 110 -0.21 -4.80 -3.75
C LEU A 110 -1.25 -4.67 -4.87
N LYS A 111 -2.30 -3.86 -4.66
CA LYS A 111 -3.30 -3.58 -5.70
C LYS A 111 -2.70 -2.81 -6.86
N THR A 112 -1.96 -1.74 -6.59
CA THR A 112 -1.30 -0.93 -7.62
C THR A 112 -0.35 -1.79 -8.45
N LYS A 113 0.48 -2.60 -7.80
CA LYS A 113 1.42 -3.51 -8.47
C LYS A 113 0.70 -4.50 -9.39
N LYS A 114 -0.41 -5.09 -8.93
CA LYS A 114 -1.25 -5.96 -9.76
C LYS A 114 -1.82 -5.22 -10.97
N ALA A 115 -2.30 -3.98 -10.78
CA ALA A 115 -2.85 -3.16 -11.84
C ALA A 115 -1.79 -2.81 -12.91
N VAL A 116 -0.60 -2.40 -12.48
CA VAL A 116 0.52 -2.08 -13.39
C VAL A 116 0.99 -3.33 -14.14
N GLN A 117 1.18 -4.46 -13.45
CA GLN A 117 1.56 -5.72 -14.11
C GLN A 117 0.51 -6.17 -15.14
N PHE A 118 -0.78 -6.02 -14.82
CA PHE A 118 -1.85 -6.32 -15.75
C PHE A 118 -1.82 -5.39 -16.97
N ALA A 119 -1.59 -4.10 -16.76
CA ALA A 119 -1.46 -3.12 -17.84
C ALA A 119 -0.33 -3.49 -18.79
N LEU A 120 0.86 -3.70 -18.24
CA LEU A 120 2.08 -4.06 -18.99
C LEU A 120 1.94 -5.37 -19.78
N ALA A 121 1.11 -6.31 -19.31
CA ALA A 121 0.90 -7.59 -19.97
C ALA A 121 -0.18 -7.52 -21.07
N ASN A 122 -1.11 -6.56 -21.02
CA ASN A 122 -2.33 -6.58 -21.83
C ASN A 122 -2.51 -5.39 -22.76
N TYR A 123 -1.76 -4.31 -22.55
CA TYR A 123 -1.86 -3.06 -23.29
C TYR A 123 -0.48 -2.62 -23.78
N SER A 124 -0.41 -2.10 -25.00
CA SER A 124 0.60 -1.12 -25.41
C SER A 124 0.27 0.25 -24.84
N TYR A 125 1.24 1.17 -24.81
CA TYR A 125 1.04 2.53 -24.32
C TYR A 125 -0.13 3.23 -25.03
N GLN A 126 -0.20 3.13 -26.37
CA GLN A 126 -1.30 3.73 -27.14
C GLN A 126 -2.67 3.13 -26.78
N GLU A 127 -2.77 1.81 -26.64
CA GLU A 127 -4.00 1.15 -26.21
C GLU A 127 -4.40 1.58 -24.79
N PHE A 128 -3.42 1.81 -23.91
CA PHE A 128 -3.68 2.28 -22.57
C PHE A 128 -4.14 3.75 -22.54
N VAL A 129 -3.63 4.61 -23.41
CA VAL A 129 -4.13 5.99 -23.57
C VAL A 129 -5.60 5.98 -24.02
N ILE A 130 -5.96 5.10 -24.95
CA ILE A 130 -7.37 4.93 -25.36
C ILE A 130 -8.23 4.45 -24.19
N PHE A 131 -7.75 3.48 -23.41
CA PHE A 131 -8.42 3.04 -22.18
C PHE A 131 -8.63 4.21 -21.20
N LEU A 132 -7.60 5.03 -20.98
CA LEU A 132 -7.62 6.16 -20.06
C LEU A 132 -8.67 7.19 -20.47
N ASP A 133 -8.72 7.53 -21.75
CA ASP A 133 -9.70 8.48 -22.30
C ASP A 133 -11.14 7.99 -22.11
N LEU A 134 -11.40 6.71 -22.44
CA LEU A 134 -12.71 6.07 -22.21
C LEU A 134 -13.09 6.05 -20.72
N TYR A 135 -12.15 5.67 -19.85
CA TYR A 135 -12.38 5.60 -18.41
C TYR A 135 -12.71 6.98 -17.83
N LEU A 136 -11.94 8.02 -18.18
CA LEU A 136 -12.16 9.38 -17.70
C LEU A 136 -13.47 9.97 -18.24
N SER A 137 -13.81 9.67 -19.51
CA SER A 137 -15.09 10.05 -20.10
C SER A 137 -16.27 9.42 -19.34
N GLU A 138 -16.21 8.12 -19.02
CA GLU A 138 -17.22 7.45 -18.21
C GLU A 138 -17.33 8.00 -16.78
N GLU A 139 -16.21 8.21 -16.09
CA GLU A 139 -16.24 8.76 -14.72
C GLU A 139 -16.72 10.23 -14.70
N SER A 140 -16.41 11.01 -15.75
CA SER A 140 -16.93 12.37 -15.87
C SER A 140 -18.44 12.40 -16.09
N THR A 141 -18.97 11.52 -16.94
CA THR A 141 -20.41 11.47 -17.30
C THR A 141 -21.30 10.93 -16.18
N LYS A 142 -20.77 10.14 -15.24
CA LYS A 142 -21.52 9.72 -14.04
C LYS A 142 -21.98 10.90 -13.17
N ASN A 143 -21.20 11.97 -13.12
CA ASN A 143 -21.57 13.19 -12.37
C ASN A 143 -22.60 14.06 -13.11
N TYR A 144 -22.93 13.74 -14.35
CA TYR A 144 -23.86 14.50 -15.20
C TYR A 144 -25.23 13.84 -15.38
N SER A 145 -25.52 12.69 -14.74
CA SER A 145 -26.89 12.15 -14.77
C SER A 145 -27.82 13.10 -14.02
N PRO A 146 -28.75 13.79 -14.71
CA PRO A 146 -29.75 14.59 -14.03
C PRO A 146 -30.64 13.61 -13.30
N THR A 147 -30.78 13.83 -12.00
CA THR A 147 -31.89 13.27 -11.23
C THR A 147 -33.17 13.81 -11.86
N TYR A 148 -33.78 13.02 -12.75
CA TYR A 148 -35.17 13.18 -13.18
C TYR A 148 -36.05 12.24 -12.38
#